data_AF-A0AA37K0Y9-F1
#
_entry.id   AF-A0AA37K0Y9-F1
#
_cell.length_a   1.000
_cell.length_b   1.000
_cell.length_c   1.000
_cell.angle_alpha   90.00
_cell.angle_beta   90.00
_cell.angle_gamma   90.00
#
_symmetry.space_group_name_H-M   'P 1'
#
loop_
_entity.id
_entity.type
_entity.pdbx_description
1 polymer ?
#
loop_
_entity_poly.entity_id
_entity_poly.type
_entity_poly.pdbx_seq_one_letter_code
_entity_poly.pdbx_strand_id
1 'polypeptide(L)'
;MAAPLADRIRPQTLDDVVGQEHLLAPGMVLRRMVETGSIPNLIFYGPSGVGKTTVASIIAKKAGKKLVRLNGTTASTQDIRDAVAARDTIDGLGGVLLYLDEIQYLNKKQQQSLLECIEDGSVTLIASTTENPYFYVYGAVLSRSTVFEFKPVTPADTARAVRRAFEAAGEDGGYVLAEGVVEYIAQACGGDVRKAVNAVELLALAAGGRREITLEDAKQVAQKSAMRYDREGDEHYDLLSALQKSIRGSDENAALHYLARLLEAGDLLSPCRRLLVIASEDIGLAYPMAIAVTKACVDAAVQIGLPEAQIPLAEAVVLLATAPKSNASCMAIEEAMADVRAGKSGPPPRCLQNRHFDGADVKNPGQFYRYPHDYPNHYLRQQYLPDALRDRVYYRFGDNKTEQAAKAYREKLLREATPEKGE
;
A
#
# COMPACT_ATOMS: atom_id res chain seq x y z
N MET A 1 -14.75 -24.24 -21.98
CA MET A 1 -14.00 -23.03 -22.41
C MET A 1 -12.53 -23.36 -22.35
N ALA A 2 -11.76 -23.00 -23.37
CA ALA A 2 -10.30 -23.11 -23.31
C ALA A 2 -9.78 -22.21 -22.17
N ALA A 3 -8.70 -22.63 -21.49
CA ALA A 3 -8.05 -21.79 -20.49
C ALA A 3 -7.53 -20.49 -21.12
N PRO A 4 -7.53 -19.35 -20.40
CA PRO A 4 -7.01 -18.08 -20.91
C PRO A 4 -5.59 -18.20 -21.45
N LEU A 5 -5.24 -17.42 -22.46
CA LEU A 5 -3.90 -17.47 -23.08
C LEU A 5 -2.78 -17.29 -22.05
N ALA A 6 -2.96 -16.39 -21.08
CA ALA A 6 -2.00 -16.14 -20.01
C ALA A 6 -1.69 -17.39 -19.15
N ASP A 7 -2.63 -18.31 -18.99
CA ASP A 7 -2.41 -19.57 -18.30
C ASP A 7 -1.78 -20.62 -19.22
N ARG A 8 -2.17 -20.66 -20.49
CA ARG A 8 -1.63 -21.59 -21.50
C ARG A 8 -0.14 -21.38 -21.76
N ILE A 9 0.31 -20.12 -21.81
CA ILE A 9 1.72 -19.78 -22.10
C ILE A 9 2.56 -19.57 -20.85
N ARG A 10 2.04 -19.95 -19.68
CA ARG A 10 2.71 -19.71 -18.41
C ARG A 10 4.09 -20.39 -18.41
N PRO A 11 5.18 -19.65 -18.14
CA PRO A 11 6.54 -20.17 -18.04
C PRO A 11 6.63 -21.46 -17.22
N GLN A 12 7.39 -22.44 -17.72
CA GLN A 12 7.61 -23.73 -17.06
C GLN A 12 8.97 -23.80 -16.35
N THR A 13 9.91 -22.96 -16.78
CA THR A 13 11.25 -22.85 -16.20
C THR A 13 11.54 -21.39 -15.82
N LEU A 14 12.55 -21.16 -14.97
CA LEU A 14 12.97 -19.80 -14.59
C LEU A 14 13.53 -19.02 -15.79
N ASP A 15 14.10 -19.71 -16.79
CA ASP A 15 14.66 -19.09 -17.99
C ASP A 15 13.59 -18.52 -18.93
N ASP A 16 12.35 -19.05 -18.83
CA ASP A 16 11.19 -18.59 -19.60
C ASP A 16 10.46 -17.40 -18.97
N VAL A 17 10.83 -17.03 -17.74
CA VAL A 17 10.28 -15.86 -17.04
C VAL A 17 10.93 -14.61 -17.64
N VAL A 18 10.11 -13.71 -18.15
CA VAL A 18 10.58 -12.42 -18.67
C VAL A 18 10.68 -11.41 -17.55
N GLY A 19 11.73 -10.59 -17.58
CA GLY A 19 12.04 -9.67 -16.50
C GLY A 19 12.56 -10.38 -15.24
N GLN A 20 12.82 -9.59 -14.21
CA GLN A 20 13.36 -10.06 -12.92
C GLN A 20 14.78 -10.65 -12.97
N GLU A 21 15.64 -10.22 -13.90
CA GLU A 21 17.03 -10.70 -13.96
C GLU A 21 17.77 -10.49 -12.63
N HIS A 22 17.46 -9.42 -11.90
CA HIS A 22 18.01 -9.15 -10.56
C HIS A 22 17.65 -10.21 -9.50
N LEU A 23 16.65 -11.06 -9.77
CA LEU A 23 16.28 -12.20 -8.92
C LEU A 23 16.58 -13.56 -9.56
N LEU A 24 16.42 -13.67 -10.87
CA LEU A 24 16.35 -14.93 -11.61
C LEU A 24 17.53 -15.17 -12.56
N ALA A 25 18.48 -14.25 -12.69
CA ALA A 25 19.70 -14.50 -13.45
C ALA A 25 20.57 -15.58 -12.78
N PRO A 26 21.39 -16.33 -13.56
CA PRO A 26 22.34 -17.30 -13.00
C PRO A 26 23.19 -16.69 -11.88
N GLY A 27 23.28 -17.39 -10.74
CA GLY A 27 24.02 -16.94 -9.57
C GLY A 27 23.24 -16.06 -8.58
N MET A 28 22.06 -15.55 -8.94
CA MET A 28 21.21 -14.81 -8.01
C MET A 28 20.70 -15.68 -6.86
N VAL A 29 20.43 -15.05 -5.71
CA VAL A 29 20.08 -15.75 -4.47
C VAL A 29 18.80 -16.58 -4.63
N LEU A 30 17.73 -15.97 -5.16
CA LEU A 30 16.47 -16.67 -5.37
C LEU A 30 16.66 -17.84 -6.34
N ARG A 31 17.32 -17.63 -7.49
CA ARG A 31 17.60 -18.73 -8.44
C ARG A 31 18.35 -19.89 -7.80
N ARG A 32 19.42 -19.63 -7.05
CA ARG A 32 20.19 -20.68 -6.36
C ARG A 32 19.34 -21.45 -5.36
N MET A 33 18.47 -20.78 -4.59
CA MET A 33 17.54 -21.45 -3.66
C MET A 33 16.58 -22.39 -4.39
N VAL A 34 16.06 -21.96 -5.55
CA VAL A 34 15.15 -22.78 -6.36
C VAL A 34 15.87 -23.97 -6.99
N GLU A 35 17.14 -23.81 -7.37
CA GLU A 35 17.96 -24.87 -7.96
C GLU A 35 18.42 -25.92 -6.92
N THR A 36 18.64 -25.53 -5.67
CA THR A 36 19.02 -26.47 -4.58
C THR A 36 17.82 -27.18 -3.95
N GLY A 37 16.59 -26.73 -4.20
CA GLY A 37 15.36 -27.35 -3.70
C GLY A 37 15.02 -27.07 -2.23
N SER A 38 15.88 -26.33 -1.51
CA SER A 38 15.63 -25.90 -0.14
C SER A 38 15.00 -24.50 -0.14
N ILE A 39 13.68 -24.45 0.01
CA ILE A 39 12.90 -23.21 -0.11
C ILE A 39 12.41 -22.78 1.28
N PRO A 40 12.92 -21.65 1.82
CA PRO A 40 12.38 -21.05 3.03
C PRO A 40 11.01 -20.42 2.75
N ASN A 41 10.35 -19.86 3.77
CA ASN A 41 9.15 -19.07 3.52
C ASN A 41 9.51 -17.79 2.78
N LEU A 42 8.74 -17.46 1.75
CA LEU A 42 8.99 -16.32 0.87
C LEU A 42 7.82 -15.35 0.88
N ILE A 43 8.12 -14.07 0.73
CA ILE A 43 7.13 -13.02 0.44
C ILE A 43 7.56 -12.34 -0.85
N PHE A 44 6.70 -12.42 -1.87
CA PHE A 44 6.86 -11.75 -3.15
C PHE A 44 6.10 -10.43 -3.14
N TYR A 45 6.85 -9.34 -3.13
CA TYR A 45 6.30 -7.99 -3.18
C TYR A 45 6.51 -7.40 -4.57
N GLY A 46 5.51 -6.75 -5.15
CA GLY A 46 5.67 -6.02 -6.40
C GLY A 46 4.35 -5.86 -7.17
N PRO A 47 4.33 -5.12 -8.28
CA PRO A 47 3.10 -4.80 -9.00
C PRO A 47 2.43 -6.03 -9.62
N SER A 48 1.19 -5.88 -10.09
CA SER A 48 0.46 -6.98 -10.72
C SER A 48 1.13 -7.46 -12.02
N GLY A 49 0.93 -8.73 -12.36
CA GLY A 49 1.38 -9.28 -13.64
C GLY A 49 2.89 -9.45 -13.87
N VAL A 50 3.75 -9.15 -12.88
CA VAL A 50 5.22 -9.27 -12.99
C VAL A 50 5.79 -10.70 -12.80
N GLY A 51 4.92 -11.70 -12.62
CA GLY A 51 5.34 -13.11 -12.57
C GLY A 51 5.40 -13.78 -11.19
N LYS A 52 4.94 -13.13 -10.11
CA LYS A 52 4.92 -13.69 -8.74
C LYS A 52 4.32 -15.11 -8.64
N THR A 53 3.09 -15.27 -9.12
CA THR A 53 2.37 -16.57 -9.13
C THR A 53 3.07 -17.62 -10.00
N THR A 54 3.67 -17.17 -11.10
CA THR A 54 4.39 -18.02 -12.06
C THR A 54 5.65 -18.58 -11.41
N VAL A 55 6.47 -17.72 -10.81
CA VAL A 55 7.68 -18.12 -10.09
C VAL A 55 7.33 -19.06 -8.95
N ALA A 56 6.31 -18.77 -8.14
CA ALA A 56 5.86 -19.69 -7.08
C ALA A 56 5.49 -21.09 -7.61
N SER A 57 4.84 -21.15 -8.78
CA SER A 57 4.47 -22.41 -9.41
C SER A 57 5.68 -23.21 -9.90
N ILE A 58 6.69 -22.53 -10.46
CA ILE A 58 7.95 -23.15 -10.89
C ILE A 58 8.72 -23.67 -9.67
N ILE A 59 8.74 -22.89 -8.58
CA ILE A 59 9.37 -23.27 -7.31
C ILE A 59 8.76 -24.56 -6.77
N ALA A 60 7.42 -24.62 -6.65
CA ALA A 60 6.73 -25.82 -6.17
C ALA A 60 7.06 -27.06 -7.02
N LYS A 61 7.06 -26.91 -8.35
CA LYS A 61 7.37 -27.98 -9.30
C LYS A 61 8.82 -28.46 -9.15
N LYS A 62 9.80 -27.55 -9.05
CA LYS A 62 11.21 -27.90 -8.85
C LYS A 62 11.46 -28.56 -7.49
N ALA A 63 10.73 -28.15 -6.46
CA ALA A 63 10.83 -28.70 -5.11
C ALA A 63 10.16 -30.06 -4.94
N GLY A 64 9.37 -30.51 -5.93
CA GLY A 64 8.53 -31.70 -5.79
C GLY A 64 7.40 -31.54 -4.76
N LYS A 65 6.97 -30.30 -4.47
CA LYS A 65 5.93 -30.00 -3.48
C LYS A 65 4.56 -29.82 -4.13
N LYS A 66 3.51 -30.27 -3.44
CA LYS A 66 2.12 -30.01 -3.85
C LYS A 66 1.81 -28.53 -3.67
N LEU A 67 1.43 -27.86 -4.76
CA LEU A 67 1.05 -26.45 -4.74
C LEU A 67 -0.44 -26.31 -4.35
N VAL A 68 -0.70 -25.70 -3.21
CA VAL A 68 -2.04 -25.26 -2.80
C VAL A 68 -2.11 -23.76 -2.96
N ARG A 69 -3.15 -23.25 -3.66
CA ARG A 69 -3.31 -21.81 -3.91
C ARG A 69 -4.50 -21.27 -3.12
N LEU A 70 -4.28 -20.22 -2.35
CA LEU A 70 -5.31 -19.44 -1.67
C LEU A 70 -5.21 -17.98 -2.09
N ASN A 71 -6.31 -17.24 -1.99
CA ASN A 71 -6.34 -15.79 -2.22
C ASN A 71 -6.85 -15.10 -0.95
N GLY A 72 -6.10 -14.12 -0.45
CA GLY A 72 -6.38 -13.39 0.78
C GLY A 72 -7.72 -12.67 0.79
N THR A 73 -8.29 -12.33 -0.37
CA THR A 73 -9.62 -11.69 -0.43
C THR A 73 -10.77 -12.65 -0.14
N THR A 74 -10.58 -13.96 -0.40
CA THR A 74 -11.64 -14.98 -0.26
C THR A 74 -11.32 -16.06 0.76
N ALA A 75 -10.05 -16.24 1.14
CA ALA A 75 -9.62 -17.32 2.01
C ALA A 75 -10.15 -17.16 3.43
N SER A 76 -10.75 -18.22 3.95
CA SER A 76 -11.17 -18.35 5.35
C SER A 76 -10.06 -18.98 6.21
N THR A 77 -10.22 -18.94 7.53
CA THR A 77 -9.33 -19.68 8.44
C THR A 77 -9.41 -21.20 8.21
N GLN A 78 -10.54 -21.71 7.72
CA GLN A 78 -10.70 -23.13 7.41
C GLN A 78 -9.89 -23.51 6.17
N ASP A 79 -9.90 -22.69 5.12
CA ASP A 79 -9.12 -22.95 3.90
C ASP A 79 -7.61 -23.06 4.18
N ILE A 80 -7.12 -22.25 5.12
CA ILE A 80 -5.72 -22.32 5.58
C ILE A 80 -5.43 -23.66 6.26
N ARG A 81 -6.35 -24.15 7.11
CA ARG A 81 -6.20 -25.45 7.76
C ARG A 81 -6.30 -26.60 6.78
N ASP A 82 -7.19 -26.51 5.80
CA ASP A 82 -7.37 -27.51 4.75
C ASP A 82 -6.11 -27.61 3.87
N ALA A 83 -5.44 -26.47 3.62
CA ALA A 83 -4.15 -26.46 2.94
C ALA A 83 -3.06 -27.22 3.70
N VAL A 84 -3.06 -27.18 5.04
CA VAL A 84 -2.16 -27.97 5.88
C VAL A 84 -2.51 -29.46 5.82
N ALA A 85 -3.79 -29.79 5.92
CA ALA A 85 -4.29 -31.15 5.84
C ALA A 85 -3.98 -31.83 4.50
N ALA A 86 -3.76 -31.05 3.43
CA ALA A 86 -3.32 -31.58 2.14
C ALA A 86 -1.98 -32.33 2.19
N ARG A 87 -1.15 -32.13 3.23
CA ARG A 87 0.08 -32.90 3.45
C ARG A 87 -0.20 -34.38 3.70
N ASP A 88 -1.32 -34.70 4.33
CA ASP A 88 -1.67 -36.08 4.70
C ASP A 88 -2.27 -36.88 3.53
N THR A 89 -2.28 -36.29 2.33
CA THR A 89 -2.67 -36.96 1.09
C THR A 89 -1.48 -37.62 0.40
N ILE A 90 -1.71 -38.61 -0.46
CA ILE A 90 -0.65 -39.28 -1.25
C ILE A 90 0.18 -38.25 -2.04
N ASP A 91 -0.48 -37.24 -2.61
CA ASP A 91 0.17 -36.16 -3.35
C ASP A 91 1.00 -35.20 -2.46
N GLY A 92 0.77 -35.23 -1.14
CA GLY A 92 1.44 -34.39 -0.13
C GLY A 92 2.71 -34.99 0.46
N LEU A 93 3.09 -36.22 0.07
CA LEU A 93 4.27 -36.93 0.60
C LEU A 93 5.59 -36.19 0.36
N GLY A 94 5.69 -35.34 -0.68
CA GLY A 94 6.84 -34.46 -0.94
C GLY A 94 6.82 -33.13 -0.18
N GLY A 95 5.79 -32.90 0.65
CA GLY A 95 5.51 -31.64 1.33
C GLY A 95 4.56 -30.73 0.55
N VAL A 96 3.98 -29.77 1.26
CA VAL A 96 3.03 -28.79 0.69
C VAL A 96 3.69 -27.42 0.59
N LEU A 97 3.48 -26.76 -0.55
CA LEU A 97 3.76 -25.34 -0.73
C LEU A 97 2.43 -24.59 -0.80
N LEU A 98 2.16 -23.75 0.19
CA LEU A 98 1.01 -22.86 0.19
C LEU A 98 1.40 -21.56 -0.48
N TYR A 99 0.82 -21.32 -1.66
CA TYR A 99 0.85 -20.02 -2.29
C TYR A 99 -0.37 -19.20 -1.85
N LEU A 100 -0.12 -18.06 -1.22
CA LEU A 100 -1.16 -17.15 -0.76
C LEU A 100 -1.06 -15.82 -1.51
N ASP A 101 -2.02 -15.56 -2.39
CA ASP A 101 -2.11 -14.29 -3.10
C ASP A 101 -2.75 -13.19 -2.24
N GLU A 102 -2.33 -11.95 -2.43
CA GLU A 102 -2.88 -10.77 -1.76
C GLU A 102 -2.99 -10.88 -0.22
N ILE A 103 -1.88 -11.27 0.43
CA ILE A 103 -1.82 -11.49 1.90
C ILE A 103 -2.27 -10.27 2.72
N GLN A 104 -2.20 -9.05 2.17
CA GLN A 104 -2.63 -7.83 2.86
C GLN A 104 -4.12 -7.82 3.24
N TYR A 105 -4.95 -8.65 2.61
CA TYR A 105 -6.37 -8.76 2.94
C TYR A 105 -6.67 -9.75 4.08
N LEU A 106 -5.69 -10.55 4.51
CA LEU A 106 -5.89 -11.43 5.65
C LEU A 106 -5.90 -10.64 6.96
N ASN A 107 -6.92 -10.90 7.77
CA ASN A 107 -7.03 -10.35 9.12
C ASN A 107 -6.02 -11.02 10.07
N LYS A 108 -5.86 -10.41 11.26
CA LYS A 108 -4.89 -10.86 12.27
C LYS A 108 -5.08 -12.34 12.69
N LYS A 109 -6.32 -12.81 12.77
CA LYS A 109 -6.63 -14.21 13.15
C LYS A 109 -6.19 -15.19 12.06
N GLN A 110 -6.43 -14.88 10.79
CA GLN A 110 -5.99 -15.70 9.65
C GLN A 110 -4.46 -15.73 9.56
N GLN A 111 -3.79 -14.60 9.75
CA GLN A 111 -2.31 -14.56 9.78
C GLN A 111 -1.72 -15.33 10.96
N GLN A 112 -2.41 -15.35 12.12
CA GLN A 112 -1.99 -16.18 13.25
C GLN A 112 -2.06 -17.68 12.92
N SER A 113 -3.12 -18.12 12.22
CA SER A 113 -3.22 -19.51 11.77
C SER A 113 -2.10 -19.87 10.78
N LEU A 114 -1.67 -18.95 9.92
CA LEU A 114 -0.49 -19.18 9.07
C LEU A 114 0.79 -19.37 9.86
N LEU A 115 0.99 -18.63 10.97
CA LEU A 115 2.18 -18.78 11.80
C LEU A 115 2.32 -20.18 12.39
N GLU A 116 1.22 -20.74 12.89
CA GLU A 116 1.20 -22.09 13.44
C GLU A 116 1.71 -23.11 12.40
N CYS A 117 1.33 -22.93 11.13
CA CYS A 117 1.69 -23.80 10.00
C CYS A 117 3.13 -23.60 9.49
N ILE A 118 3.73 -22.44 9.81
CA ILE A 118 5.09 -22.09 9.42
C ILE A 118 6.07 -22.61 10.47
N GLU A 119 5.74 -22.49 11.75
CA GLU A 119 6.60 -22.84 12.88
C GLU A 119 6.81 -24.34 13.04
N ASP A 120 5.76 -25.13 12.80
CA ASP A 120 5.83 -26.58 12.85
C ASP A 120 6.49 -27.20 11.58
N GLY A 121 6.84 -26.37 10.60
CA GLY A 121 7.41 -26.78 9.32
C GLY A 121 6.44 -27.57 8.44
N SER A 122 5.14 -27.55 8.75
CA SER A 122 4.13 -28.34 8.06
C SER A 122 3.96 -27.93 6.59
N VAL A 123 4.14 -26.64 6.31
CA VAL A 123 3.94 -26.06 4.98
C VAL A 123 5.02 -25.03 4.68
N THR A 124 5.52 -25.01 3.44
CA THR A 124 6.33 -23.88 2.95
C THR A 124 5.41 -22.79 2.43
N LEU A 125 5.47 -21.60 3.01
CA LEU A 125 4.67 -20.45 2.58
C LEU A 125 5.38 -19.67 1.46
N ILE A 126 4.67 -19.39 0.37
CA ILE A 126 4.99 -18.28 -0.53
C ILE A 126 3.78 -17.34 -0.55
N ALA A 127 3.91 -16.17 0.06
CA ALA A 127 2.88 -15.14 0.00
C ALA A 127 3.21 -14.09 -1.06
N SER A 128 2.21 -13.46 -1.66
CA SER A 128 2.38 -12.32 -2.54
C SER A 128 1.52 -11.12 -2.14
N THR A 129 2.02 -9.93 -2.45
CA THR A 129 1.30 -8.67 -2.24
C THR A 129 1.76 -7.61 -3.24
N THR A 130 0.86 -6.72 -3.62
CA THR A 130 1.14 -5.49 -4.37
C THR A 130 1.54 -4.32 -3.49
N GLU A 131 1.26 -4.43 -2.18
CA GLU A 131 1.52 -3.40 -1.18
C GLU A 131 2.83 -3.67 -0.43
N ASN A 132 3.43 -2.63 0.14
CA ASN A 132 4.68 -2.80 0.88
C ASN A 132 4.47 -3.75 2.09
N PRO A 133 5.17 -4.91 2.13
CA PRO A 133 4.87 -5.97 3.09
C PRO A 133 5.16 -5.56 4.54
N TYR A 134 6.04 -4.59 4.77
CA TYR A 134 6.37 -4.10 6.12
C TYR A 134 5.23 -3.35 6.81
N PHE A 135 4.20 -2.93 6.06
CA PHE A 135 3.01 -2.27 6.61
C PHE A 135 1.83 -3.22 6.84
N TYR A 136 1.64 -4.21 5.96
CA TYR A 136 0.42 -5.03 5.92
C TYR A 136 0.62 -6.47 6.37
N VAL A 137 1.85 -6.98 6.35
CA VAL A 137 2.17 -8.34 6.82
C VAL A 137 2.58 -8.25 8.29
N TYR A 138 2.03 -9.14 9.11
CA TYR A 138 2.34 -9.16 10.53
C TYR A 138 3.82 -9.48 10.79
N GLY A 139 4.44 -8.75 11.73
CA GLY A 139 5.88 -8.83 12.01
C GLY A 139 6.40 -10.23 12.29
N ALA A 140 5.58 -11.10 12.89
CA ALA A 140 5.96 -12.49 13.15
C ALA A 140 6.07 -13.36 11.88
N VAL A 141 5.27 -13.07 10.84
CA VAL A 141 5.35 -13.77 9.54
C VAL A 141 6.57 -13.24 8.77
N LEU A 142 6.78 -11.92 8.80
CA LEU A 142 7.95 -11.26 8.20
C LEU A 142 9.26 -11.78 8.80
N SER A 143 9.36 -11.94 10.12
CA SER A 143 10.58 -12.40 10.78
C SER A 143 10.96 -13.85 10.43
N ARG A 144 10.04 -14.63 9.84
CA ARG A 144 10.21 -16.04 9.45
C ARG A 144 10.22 -16.23 7.94
N SER A 145 10.19 -15.14 7.17
CA SER A 145 10.10 -15.15 5.71
C SER A 145 11.17 -14.26 5.08
N THR A 146 11.64 -14.64 3.90
CA THR A 146 12.53 -13.81 3.08
C THR A 146 11.70 -13.02 2.07
N VAL A 147 11.88 -11.70 2.05
CA VAL A 147 11.15 -10.80 1.15
C VAL A 147 11.94 -10.62 -0.15
N PHE A 148 11.28 -10.79 -1.29
CA PHE A 148 11.84 -10.51 -2.62
C PHE A 148 10.95 -9.51 -3.37
N GLU A 149 11.58 -8.44 -3.85
CA GLU A 149 10.92 -7.39 -4.63
C GLU A 149 10.97 -7.70 -6.14
N PHE A 150 9.80 -7.84 -6.73
CA PHE A 150 9.58 -7.94 -8.17
C PHE A 150 9.34 -6.55 -8.74
N LYS A 151 10.07 -6.22 -9.81
CA LYS A 151 10.00 -4.90 -10.46
C LYS A 151 9.08 -4.93 -11.68
N PRO A 152 8.53 -3.79 -12.12
CA PRO A 152 7.89 -3.69 -13.43
C PRO A 152 8.79 -4.25 -14.54
N VAL A 153 8.21 -4.99 -15.47
CA VAL A 153 8.97 -5.61 -16.57
C VAL A 153 9.25 -4.55 -17.65
N THR A 154 10.47 -4.50 -18.16
CA THR A 154 10.82 -3.52 -19.19
C THR A 154 10.03 -3.76 -20.48
N PRO A 155 9.80 -2.74 -21.33
CA PRO A 155 9.16 -2.96 -22.63
C PRO A 155 9.94 -3.95 -23.51
N ALA A 156 11.27 -3.92 -23.45
CA ALA A 156 12.13 -4.84 -24.19
C ALA A 156 11.92 -6.31 -23.77
N ASP A 157 11.81 -6.58 -22.47
CA ASP A 157 11.53 -7.92 -21.94
C ASP A 157 10.08 -8.34 -22.21
N THR A 158 9.13 -7.40 -22.07
CA THR A 158 7.71 -7.65 -22.33
C THR A 158 7.48 -8.04 -23.79
N ALA A 159 8.23 -7.46 -24.73
CA ALA A 159 8.16 -7.82 -26.14
C ALA A 159 8.43 -9.32 -26.39
N ARG A 160 9.30 -9.96 -25.60
CA ARG A 160 9.54 -11.42 -25.68
C ARG A 160 8.29 -12.22 -25.32
N ALA A 161 7.58 -11.81 -24.27
CA ALA A 161 6.34 -12.46 -23.86
C ALA A 161 5.20 -12.21 -24.86
N VAL A 162 5.14 -11.02 -25.46
CA VAL A 162 4.16 -10.68 -26.52
C VAL A 162 4.37 -11.56 -27.75
N ARG A 163 5.62 -11.74 -28.22
CA ARG A 163 5.92 -12.64 -29.35
C ARG A 163 5.50 -14.08 -29.05
N ARG A 164 5.87 -14.60 -27.87
CA ARG A 164 5.44 -15.93 -27.41
C ARG A 164 3.91 -16.07 -27.35
N ALA A 165 3.21 -15.01 -26.95
CA ALA A 165 1.75 -15.01 -26.91
C ALA A 165 1.13 -15.10 -28.31
N PHE A 166 1.65 -14.34 -29.29
CA PHE A 166 1.17 -14.42 -30.68
C PHE A 166 1.45 -15.79 -31.31
N GLU A 167 2.62 -16.37 -31.04
CA GLU A 167 2.97 -17.72 -31.49
C GLU A 167 1.99 -18.77 -30.94
N ALA A 168 1.62 -18.67 -29.66
CA ALA A 168 0.69 -19.60 -29.02
C ALA A 168 -0.79 -19.34 -29.35
N ALA A 169 -1.13 -18.12 -29.74
CA ALA A 169 -2.48 -17.73 -30.16
C ALA A 169 -2.77 -18.09 -31.62
N GLY A 170 -1.74 -18.14 -32.47
CA GLY A 170 -1.89 -18.50 -33.88
C GLY A 170 -2.23 -19.98 -34.08
N GLU A 171 -3.24 -20.25 -34.91
CA GLU A 171 -3.45 -21.57 -35.52
C GLU A 171 -2.59 -21.73 -36.80
N ASP A 172 -2.64 -22.89 -37.47
CA ASP A 172 -1.78 -23.30 -38.61
C ASP A 172 -1.34 -22.15 -39.53
N GLY A 173 -0.13 -21.63 -39.30
CA GLY A 173 0.52 -20.57 -40.09
C GLY A 173 0.81 -19.25 -39.37
N GLY A 174 0.33 -19.05 -38.13
CA GLY A 174 0.68 -17.88 -37.30
C GLY A 174 0.10 -16.54 -37.75
N TYR A 175 0.25 -15.51 -36.91
CA TYR A 175 -0.12 -14.12 -37.25
C TYR A 175 1.05 -13.40 -37.93
N VAL A 176 0.74 -12.61 -38.96
CA VAL A 176 1.65 -11.65 -39.58
C VAL A 176 1.47 -10.31 -38.86
N LEU A 177 2.49 -9.87 -38.14
CA LEU A 177 2.43 -8.64 -37.35
C LEU A 177 3.01 -7.48 -38.15
N ALA A 178 2.26 -6.38 -38.26
CA ALA A 178 2.80 -5.14 -38.78
C ALA A 178 3.95 -4.60 -37.89
N GLU A 179 4.85 -3.81 -38.48
CA GLU A 179 5.96 -3.19 -37.76
C GLU A 179 5.43 -2.34 -36.58
N GLY A 180 6.06 -2.50 -35.41
CA GLY A 180 5.72 -1.74 -34.21
C GLY A 180 4.56 -2.30 -33.38
N VAL A 181 3.83 -3.33 -33.82
CA VAL A 181 2.72 -3.94 -33.05
C VAL A 181 3.21 -4.49 -31.71
N VAL A 182 4.30 -5.25 -31.73
CA VAL A 182 4.85 -5.89 -30.52
C VAL A 182 5.34 -4.83 -29.53
N GLU A 183 6.10 -3.86 -30.04
CA GLU A 183 6.68 -2.77 -29.27
C GLU A 183 5.59 -1.90 -28.65
N TYR A 184 4.53 -1.59 -29.42
CA TYR A 184 3.39 -0.83 -28.94
C TYR A 184 2.65 -1.54 -27.80
N ILE A 185 2.34 -2.84 -27.94
CA ILE A 185 1.69 -3.61 -26.88
C ILE A 185 2.60 -3.66 -25.65
N ALA A 186 3.89 -3.94 -25.83
CA ALA A 186 4.85 -4.03 -24.73
C ALA A 186 4.97 -2.71 -23.95
N GLN A 187 4.92 -1.57 -24.64
CA GLN A 187 4.95 -0.25 -24.02
C GLN A 187 3.63 0.09 -23.34
N ALA A 188 2.49 -0.18 -23.99
CA ALA A 188 1.16 0.17 -23.48
C ALA A 188 0.76 -0.58 -22.21
N CYS A 189 1.42 -1.71 -21.90
CA CYS A 189 1.06 -2.53 -20.73
C CYS A 189 1.76 -2.10 -19.43
N GLY A 190 2.62 -1.08 -19.45
CA GLY A 190 3.22 -0.50 -18.24
C GLY A 190 4.02 -1.49 -17.38
N GLY A 191 4.60 -2.52 -18.01
CA GLY A 191 5.35 -3.57 -17.33
C GLY A 191 4.54 -4.70 -16.70
N ASP A 192 3.22 -4.74 -16.92
CA ASP A 192 2.36 -5.89 -16.61
C ASP A 192 2.30 -6.87 -17.79
N VAL A 193 2.95 -8.02 -17.64
CA VAL A 193 3.01 -9.05 -18.69
C VAL A 193 1.67 -9.74 -18.89
N ARG A 194 0.85 -9.89 -17.84
CA ARG A 194 -0.49 -10.49 -17.96
C ARG A 194 -1.40 -9.61 -18.81
N LYS A 195 -1.36 -8.28 -18.63
CA LYS A 195 -2.07 -7.32 -19.50
C LYS A 195 -1.63 -7.45 -20.96
N ALA A 196 -0.32 -7.57 -21.20
CA ALA A 196 0.22 -7.74 -22.56
C ALA A 196 -0.30 -9.00 -23.24
N VAL A 197 -0.32 -10.12 -22.53
CA VAL A 197 -0.83 -11.40 -23.08
C VAL A 197 -2.34 -11.34 -23.31
N ASN A 198 -3.10 -10.71 -22.42
CA ASN A 198 -4.54 -10.53 -22.60
C ASN A 198 -4.85 -9.62 -23.81
N ALA A 199 -4.04 -8.59 -24.06
CA ALA A 199 -4.17 -7.77 -25.25
C ALA A 199 -3.95 -8.58 -26.53
N VAL A 200 -2.96 -9.47 -26.54
CA VAL A 200 -2.73 -10.41 -27.65
C VAL A 200 -3.91 -11.36 -27.85
N GLU A 201 -4.46 -11.92 -26.77
CA GLU A 201 -5.64 -12.79 -26.84
C GLU A 201 -6.85 -12.07 -27.43
N LEU A 202 -7.09 -10.81 -27.03
CA LEU A 202 -8.16 -9.99 -27.59
C LEU A 202 -7.93 -9.66 -29.06
N LEU A 203 -6.71 -9.35 -29.46
CA LEU A 203 -6.35 -9.12 -30.87
C LEU A 203 -6.57 -10.37 -31.71
N ALA A 204 -6.16 -11.53 -31.20
CA ALA A 204 -6.36 -12.81 -31.86
C ALA A 204 -7.85 -13.13 -32.08
N LEU A 205 -8.68 -12.88 -31.05
CA LEU A 205 -10.14 -13.03 -31.14
C LEU A 205 -10.77 -12.02 -32.12
N ALA A 206 -10.35 -10.75 -32.07
CA ALA A 206 -10.88 -9.69 -32.92
C ALA A 206 -10.46 -9.82 -34.39
N ALA A 207 -9.35 -10.52 -34.66
CA ALA A 207 -8.88 -10.75 -36.02
C ALA A 207 -9.88 -11.58 -36.85
N GLY A 208 -10.71 -12.41 -36.21
CA GLY A 208 -11.85 -13.08 -36.84
C GLY A 208 -11.48 -13.92 -38.07
N GLY A 209 -10.28 -14.51 -38.08
CA GLY A 209 -9.73 -15.28 -39.20
C GLY A 209 -8.77 -14.51 -40.12
N ARG A 210 -8.61 -13.19 -39.94
CA ARG A 210 -7.51 -12.43 -40.56
C ARG A 210 -6.18 -12.83 -39.92
N ARG A 211 -5.15 -13.04 -40.76
CA ARG A 211 -3.78 -13.35 -40.27
C ARG A 211 -2.97 -12.10 -39.97
N GLU A 212 -3.31 -10.97 -40.58
CA GLU A 212 -2.59 -9.72 -40.40
C GLU A 212 -3.13 -8.95 -39.19
N ILE A 213 -2.23 -8.58 -38.27
CA ILE A 213 -2.52 -7.71 -37.12
C ILE A 213 -1.84 -6.37 -37.38
N THR A 214 -2.62 -5.30 -37.45
CA THR A 214 -2.11 -3.96 -37.72
C THR A 214 -1.81 -3.20 -36.43
N LEU A 215 -1.03 -2.12 -36.54
CA LEU A 215 -0.78 -1.22 -35.42
C LEU A 215 -2.07 -0.54 -34.92
N GLU A 216 -3.04 -0.30 -35.82
CA GLU A 216 -4.32 0.31 -35.47
C GLU A 216 -5.18 -0.63 -34.62
N ASP A 217 -5.20 -1.93 -34.95
CA ASP A 217 -5.86 -2.95 -34.11
C ASP A 217 -5.26 -2.94 -32.69
N ALA A 218 -3.93 -2.89 -32.59
CA ALA A 218 -3.22 -2.86 -31.31
C ALA A 218 -3.57 -1.62 -30.46
N LYS A 219 -3.66 -0.43 -31.09
CA LYS A 219 -4.07 0.82 -30.43
C LYS A 219 -5.48 0.73 -29.86
N GLN A 220 -6.43 0.20 -30.63
CA GLN A 220 -7.83 0.08 -30.21
C GLN A 220 -8.01 -0.87 -29.02
N VAL A 221 -7.26 -1.98 -28.98
CA VAL A 221 -7.32 -2.95 -27.88
C VAL A 221 -6.57 -2.45 -26.65
N ALA A 222 -5.40 -1.83 -26.82
CA ALA A 222 -4.61 -1.31 -25.70
C ALA A 222 -5.36 -0.20 -24.94
N GLN A 223 -6.08 0.71 -25.63
CA GLN A 223 -6.90 1.73 -24.96
C GLN A 223 -8.00 1.12 -24.08
N LYS A 224 -8.67 0.06 -24.53
CA LYS A 224 -9.75 -0.60 -23.77
C LYS A 224 -9.23 -1.46 -22.61
N SER A 225 -8.08 -2.11 -22.78
CA SER A 225 -7.43 -2.91 -21.73
C SER A 225 -6.75 -2.05 -20.67
N ALA A 226 -6.17 -0.89 -21.05
CA ALA A 226 -5.63 0.08 -20.11
C ALA A 226 -6.72 0.59 -19.16
N MET A 227 -7.85 1.08 -19.68
CA MET A 227 -8.97 1.55 -18.84
C MET A 227 -9.50 0.51 -17.85
N ARG A 228 -9.44 -0.79 -18.19
CA ARG A 228 -10.00 -1.87 -17.34
C ARG A 228 -9.07 -2.32 -16.21
N TYR A 229 -7.78 -2.02 -16.32
CA TYR A 229 -6.71 -2.55 -15.44
C TYR A 229 -5.80 -1.46 -14.85
N ASP A 230 -5.97 -0.19 -15.22
CA ASP A 230 -5.26 0.98 -14.66
C ASP A 230 -5.79 1.40 -13.27
N ARG A 231 -6.70 0.61 -12.71
CA ARG A 231 -7.12 0.67 -11.30
C ARG A 231 -6.01 0.34 -10.29
N GLU A 232 -4.82 -0.12 -10.72
CA GLU A 232 -3.77 -0.70 -9.83
C GLU A 232 -2.29 -0.27 -10.12
N GLY A 233 -1.98 0.72 -10.98
CA GLY A 233 -0.59 1.04 -11.41
C GLY A 233 -0.16 2.51 -11.28
N ASP A 234 1.14 2.81 -11.42
CA ASP A 234 1.82 4.10 -11.15
C ASP A 234 1.08 5.38 -11.56
N GLU A 235 0.32 5.38 -12.66
CA GLU A 235 -0.51 6.53 -13.08
C GLU A 235 -1.59 6.87 -12.03
N HIS A 236 -2.13 5.88 -11.33
CA HIS A 236 -3.03 6.05 -10.20
C HIS A 236 -2.38 6.83 -9.05
N TYR A 237 -1.12 6.49 -8.73
CA TYR A 237 -0.37 7.20 -7.69
C TYR A 237 -0.03 8.62 -8.12
N ASP A 238 0.30 8.83 -9.40
CA ASP A 238 0.51 10.16 -9.96
C ASP A 238 -0.77 11.00 -9.93
N LEU A 239 -1.93 10.41 -10.21
CA LEU A 239 -3.23 11.07 -10.10
C LEU A 239 -3.59 11.45 -8.67
N LEU A 240 -3.38 10.55 -7.69
CA LEU A 240 -3.58 10.87 -6.27
C LEU A 240 -2.60 11.95 -5.78
N SER A 241 -1.34 11.88 -6.25
CA SER A 241 -0.29 12.84 -5.98
C SER A 241 -0.64 14.21 -6.54
N ALA A 242 -1.17 14.25 -7.76
CA ALA A 242 -1.61 15.47 -8.42
C ALA A 242 -2.86 16.06 -7.75
N LEU A 243 -3.86 15.23 -7.41
CA LEU A 243 -5.02 15.63 -6.62
C LEU A 243 -4.60 16.34 -5.32
N GLN A 244 -3.70 15.72 -4.56
CA GLN A 244 -3.21 16.32 -3.30
C GLN A 244 -2.45 17.61 -3.55
N LYS A 245 -1.53 17.64 -4.52
CA LYS A 245 -0.74 18.83 -4.83
C LYS A 245 -1.60 20.00 -5.31
N SER A 246 -2.64 19.74 -6.10
CA SER A 246 -3.60 20.76 -6.53
C SER A 246 -4.38 21.33 -5.34
N ILE A 247 -4.87 20.47 -4.44
CA ILE A 247 -5.56 20.94 -3.23
C ILE A 247 -4.61 21.74 -2.34
N ARG A 248 -3.39 21.25 -2.09
CA ARG A 248 -2.35 21.95 -1.34
C ARG A 248 -2.00 23.30 -1.97
N GLY A 249 -1.92 23.35 -3.30
CA GLY A 249 -1.68 24.55 -4.09
C GLY A 249 -2.87 25.50 -4.20
N SER A 250 -4.02 25.14 -3.60
CA SER A 250 -5.27 25.90 -3.67
C SER A 250 -5.78 26.11 -5.10
N ASP A 251 -5.65 25.08 -5.95
CA ASP A 251 -6.24 25.04 -7.29
C ASP A 251 -7.40 24.01 -7.32
N GLU A 252 -8.62 24.50 -7.11
CA GLU A 252 -9.82 23.68 -7.11
C GLU A 252 -10.13 23.07 -8.48
N ASN A 253 -9.74 23.74 -9.57
CA ASN A 253 -10.04 23.30 -10.93
C ASN A 253 -9.18 22.09 -11.30
N ALA A 254 -7.87 22.18 -11.04
CA ALA A 254 -6.96 21.06 -11.23
C ALA A 254 -7.32 19.90 -10.29
N ALA A 255 -7.67 20.18 -9.04
CA ALA A 255 -8.06 19.14 -8.09
C ALA A 255 -9.33 18.39 -8.54
N LEU A 256 -10.37 19.09 -9.00
CA LEU A 256 -11.58 18.49 -9.54
C LEU A 256 -11.28 17.64 -10.79
N HIS A 257 -10.38 18.11 -11.65
CA HIS A 257 -9.96 17.34 -12.84
C HIS A 257 -9.31 16.01 -12.45
N TYR A 258 -8.36 16.01 -11.50
CA TYR A 258 -7.72 14.78 -11.05
C TYR A 258 -8.67 13.85 -10.29
N LEU A 259 -9.60 14.40 -9.50
CA LEU A 259 -10.67 13.60 -8.90
C LEU A 259 -11.52 12.93 -9.99
N ALA A 260 -11.97 13.67 -11.00
CA ALA A 260 -12.78 13.12 -12.09
C ALA A 260 -12.06 11.98 -12.83
N ARG A 261 -10.76 12.12 -13.10
CA ARG A 261 -9.95 11.04 -13.70
C ARG A 261 -9.92 9.77 -12.83
N LEU A 262 -9.77 9.91 -11.52
CA LEU A 262 -9.79 8.79 -10.57
C LEU A 262 -11.17 8.10 -10.53
N LEU A 263 -12.25 8.89 -10.51
CA LEU A 263 -13.62 8.36 -10.45
C LEU A 263 -14.04 7.70 -11.77
N GLU A 264 -13.61 8.23 -12.91
CA GLU A 264 -13.86 7.65 -14.24
C GLU A 264 -13.16 6.30 -14.41
N ALA A 265 -11.97 6.14 -13.81
CA ALA A 265 -11.29 4.85 -13.66
C ALA A 265 -11.99 3.91 -12.66
N GLY A 266 -13.07 4.37 -12.01
CA GLY A 266 -13.85 3.63 -11.03
C GLY A 266 -13.17 3.50 -9.67
N ASP A 267 -12.15 4.30 -9.34
CA ASP A 267 -11.57 4.29 -8.01
C ASP A 267 -12.27 5.30 -7.09
N LEU A 268 -13.12 4.77 -6.21
CA LEU A 268 -13.80 5.55 -5.18
C LEU A 268 -12.99 5.67 -3.88
N LEU A 269 -12.33 4.59 -3.44
CA LEU A 269 -11.79 4.52 -2.07
C LEU A 269 -10.47 5.26 -1.92
N SER A 270 -9.63 5.29 -2.95
CA SER A 270 -8.34 5.97 -2.88
C SER A 270 -8.46 7.49 -2.76
N PRO A 271 -9.25 8.21 -3.57
CA PRO A 271 -9.48 9.64 -3.35
C PRO A 271 -10.15 9.91 -1.99
N CYS A 272 -11.10 9.08 -1.55
CA CYS A 272 -11.71 9.20 -0.22
C CYS A 272 -10.66 9.20 0.91
N ARG A 273 -9.77 8.20 0.92
CA ARG A 273 -8.68 8.12 1.91
C ARG A 273 -7.74 9.32 1.83
N ARG A 274 -7.41 9.76 0.61
CA ARG A 274 -6.52 10.89 0.38
C ARG A 274 -7.10 12.21 0.91
N LEU A 275 -8.39 12.46 0.68
CA LEU A 275 -9.07 13.67 1.16
C LEU A 275 -9.06 13.76 2.70
N LEU A 276 -9.25 12.65 3.41
CA LEU A 276 -9.16 12.61 4.87
C LEU A 276 -7.77 12.99 5.39
N VAL A 277 -6.71 12.53 4.70
CA VAL A 277 -5.33 12.92 5.01
C VAL A 277 -5.13 14.41 4.78
N ILE A 278 -5.49 14.92 3.60
CA ILE A 278 -5.34 16.33 3.22
C ILE A 278 -6.03 17.26 4.23
N ALA A 279 -7.24 16.90 4.69
CA ALA A 279 -7.97 17.68 5.67
C ALA A 279 -7.19 17.89 6.98
N SER A 280 -6.31 16.95 7.36
CA SER A 280 -5.49 17.04 8.57
C SER A 280 -4.05 17.51 8.31
N GLU A 281 -3.48 17.14 7.18
CA GLU A 281 -2.08 17.42 6.79
C GLU A 281 -1.91 18.82 6.21
N ASP A 282 -2.80 19.22 5.30
CA ASP A 282 -2.65 20.44 4.49
C ASP A 282 -3.54 21.58 4.99
N ILE A 283 -4.65 21.26 5.66
CA ILE A 283 -5.59 22.24 6.24
C ILE A 283 -5.40 22.33 7.76
N GLY A 284 -5.45 21.19 8.45
CA GLY A 284 -5.16 21.08 9.87
C GLY A 284 -5.98 22.05 10.73
N LEU A 285 -5.30 22.75 11.63
CA LEU A 285 -5.95 23.70 12.55
C LEU A 285 -6.22 25.08 11.93
N ALA A 286 -5.85 25.30 10.67
CA ALA A 286 -6.27 26.52 9.97
C ALA A 286 -7.79 26.56 9.77
N TYR A 287 -8.40 25.39 9.54
CA TYR A 287 -9.84 25.21 9.54
C TYR A 287 -10.23 23.86 10.19
N PRO A 288 -10.42 23.83 11.52
CA PRO A 288 -10.64 22.58 12.27
C PRO A 288 -11.86 21.77 11.83
N MET A 289 -12.90 22.41 11.28
CA MET A 289 -14.08 21.70 10.79
C MET A 289 -13.86 20.99 9.44
N ALA A 290 -12.76 21.25 8.74
CA ALA A 290 -12.47 20.63 7.45
C ALA A 290 -12.53 19.11 7.53
N ILE A 291 -11.89 18.49 8.53
CA ILE A 291 -11.92 17.02 8.69
C ILE A 291 -13.33 16.47 8.93
N ALA A 292 -14.17 17.18 9.68
CA ALA A 292 -15.53 16.74 9.97
C ALA A 292 -16.41 16.79 8.71
N VAL A 293 -16.32 17.88 7.94
CA VAL A 293 -17.07 18.03 6.69
C VAL A 293 -16.56 17.03 5.66
N THR A 294 -15.24 16.92 5.47
CA THR A 294 -14.65 15.93 4.55
C THR A 294 -15.04 14.51 4.93
N LYS A 295 -15.08 14.17 6.23
CA LYS A 295 -15.53 12.84 6.68
C LYS A 295 -17.00 12.59 6.31
N ALA A 296 -17.88 13.57 6.49
CA ALA A 296 -19.28 13.45 6.12
C ALA A 296 -19.43 13.25 4.60
N CYS A 297 -18.70 14.01 3.78
CA CYS A 297 -18.67 13.86 2.33
C CYS A 297 -18.16 12.46 1.92
N VAL A 298 -17.07 11.98 2.53
CA VAL A 298 -16.52 10.65 2.25
C VAL A 298 -17.49 9.54 2.65
N ASP A 299 -18.13 9.65 3.81
CA ASP A 299 -19.12 8.65 4.25
C ASP A 299 -20.33 8.62 3.34
N ALA A 300 -20.83 9.79 2.93
CA ALA A 300 -21.91 9.89 1.94
C ALA A 300 -21.49 9.25 0.61
N ALA A 301 -20.29 9.57 0.11
CA ALA A 301 -19.76 9.02 -1.14
C ALA A 301 -19.68 7.48 -1.10
N VAL A 302 -19.19 6.90 0.00
CA VAL A 302 -19.07 5.44 0.17
C VAL A 302 -20.45 4.78 0.28
N GLN A 303 -21.41 5.41 0.95
CA GLN A 303 -22.78 4.89 1.08
C GLN A 303 -23.56 4.95 -0.23
N ILE A 304 -23.37 6.01 -1.02
CA ILE A 304 -24.08 6.25 -2.27
C ILE A 304 -23.50 5.39 -3.41
N GLY A 305 -22.17 5.32 -3.53
CA GLY A 305 -21.50 4.64 -4.65
C GLY A 305 -21.50 5.45 -5.95
N LEU A 306 -20.75 4.98 -6.96
CA LEU A 306 -20.66 5.65 -8.26
C LEU A 306 -21.90 5.38 -9.13
N PRO A 307 -22.35 6.35 -9.95
CA PRO A 307 -21.70 7.64 -10.22
C PRO A 307 -22.00 8.77 -9.21
N GLU A 308 -23.07 8.70 -8.42
CA GLU A 308 -23.53 9.83 -7.59
C GLU A 308 -22.56 10.22 -6.46
N ALA A 309 -21.68 9.31 -6.04
CA ALA A 309 -20.59 9.58 -5.09
C ALA A 309 -19.65 10.72 -5.52
N GLN A 310 -19.59 11.06 -6.80
CA GLN A 310 -18.78 12.17 -7.30
C GLN A 310 -19.19 13.54 -6.72
N ILE A 311 -20.48 13.71 -6.40
CA ILE A 311 -21.04 14.98 -5.94
C ILE A 311 -20.49 15.37 -4.54
N PRO A 312 -20.65 14.53 -3.49
CA PRO A 312 -20.08 14.85 -2.19
C PRO A 312 -18.55 14.93 -2.20
N LEU A 313 -17.87 14.16 -3.07
CA LEU A 313 -16.41 14.25 -3.20
C LEU A 313 -15.96 15.56 -3.85
N ALA A 314 -16.69 16.06 -4.85
CA ALA A 314 -16.43 17.36 -5.44
C ALA A 314 -16.58 18.48 -4.39
N GLU A 315 -17.61 18.41 -3.54
CA GLU A 315 -17.80 19.35 -2.43
C GLU A 315 -16.60 19.34 -1.47
N ALA A 316 -16.13 18.15 -1.06
CA ALA A 316 -14.95 18.03 -0.22
C ALA A 316 -13.69 18.60 -0.87
N VAL A 317 -13.48 18.35 -2.17
CA VAL A 317 -12.33 18.88 -2.92
C VAL A 317 -12.34 20.41 -2.93
N VAL A 318 -13.48 21.02 -3.28
CA VAL A 318 -13.60 22.49 -3.35
C VAL A 318 -13.39 23.11 -1.98
N LEU A 319 -13.98 22.52 -0.92
CA LEU A 319 -13.79 22.97 0.44
C LEU A 319 -12.30 22.99 0.84
N LEU A 320 -11.59 21.88 0.61
CA LEU A 320 -10.19 21.76 1.00
C LEU A 320 -9.28 22.65 0.14
N ALA A 321 -9.53 22.75 -1.17
CA ALA A 321 -8.77 23.59 -2.07
C ALA A 321 -8.88 25.08 -1.69
N THR A 322 -10.08 25.52 -1.28
CA THR A 322 -10.33 26.93 -0.91
C THR A 322 -10.08 27.25 0.56
N ALA A 323 -9.85 26.24 1.41
CA ALA A 323 -9.55 26.44 2.83
C ALA A 323 -8.14 27.03 3.08
N PRO A 324 -7.94 27.80 4.16
CA PRO A 324 -6.62 28.26 4.57
C PRO A 324 -5.71 27.04 4.86
N LYS A 325 -4.46 27.11 4.42
CA LYS A 325 -3.50 26.00 4.54
C LYS A 325 -2.71 26.08 5.84
N SER A 326 -2.48 24.93 6.47
CA SER A 326 -1.53 24.78 7.57
C SER A 326 -1.11 23.33 7.72
N ASN A 327 0.20 23.10 7.66
CA ASN A 327 0.82 21.82 7.99
C ASN A 327 1.40 21.79 9.41
N ALA A 328 1.10 22.79 10.25
CA ALA A 328 1.71 22.97 11.57
C ALA A 328 1.58 21.73 12.47
N SER A 329 0.39 21.13 12.52
CA SER A 329 0.14 19.93 13.33
C SER A 329 0.88 18.70 12.80
N CYS A 330 0.97 18.56 11.47
CA CYS A 330 1.69 17.46 10.81
C CYS A 330 3.21 17.57 11.09
N MET A 331 3.79 18.74 10.88
CA MET A 331 5.20 18.99 11.19
C MET A 331 5.51 18.79 12.68
N ALA A 332 4.60 19.20 13.57
CA ALA A 332 4.79 19.04 15.01
C ALA A 332 4.91 17.56 15.43
N ILE A 333 4.07 16.68 14.88
CA ILE A 333 4.15 15.25 15.20
C ILE A 333 5.37 14.60 14.54
N GLU A 334 5.74 15.01 13.33
CA GLU A 334 6.96 14.53 12.67
C GLU A 334 8.22 14.88 13.46
N GLU A 335 8.34 16.12 13.94
CA GLU A 335 9.46 16.55 14.78
C GLU A 335 9.52 15.77 16.11
N ALA A 336 8.37 15.56 16.76
CA ALA A 336 8.30 14.78 18.00
C ALA A 336 8.71 13.32 17.77
N MET A 337 8.23 12.70 16.67
CA MET A 337 8.59 11.34 16.29
C MET A 337 10.07 11.22 15.92
N ALA A 338 10.66 12.24 15.29
CA ALA A 338 12.08 12.27 14.98
C ALA A 338 12.94 12.28 16.24
N ASP A 339 12.57 13.07 17.26
CA ASP A 339 13.30 13.10 18.53
C ASP A 339 13.18 11.76 19.28
N VAL A 340 12.01 11.11 19.28
CA VAL A 340 11.82 9.76 19.83
C VAL A 340 12.71 8.74 19.11
N ARG A 341 12.74 8.75 17.78
CA ARG A 341 13.58 7.84 16.96
C ARG A 341 15.08 8.09 17.18
N ALA A 342 15.47 9.33 17.44
CA ALA A 342 16.84 9.71 17.76
C ALA A 342 17.24 9.37 19.21
N GLY A 343 16.36 8.71 19.98
CA GLY A 343 16.61 8.35 21.37
C GLY A 343 16.54 9.53 22.34
N LYS A 344 16.12 10.72 21.90
CA LYS A 344 15.86 11.86 22.77
C LYS A 344 14.53 11.63 23.47
N SER A 345 14.60 10.86 24.54
CA SER A 345 13.46 10.53 25.40
C SER A 345 13.89 10.60 26.86
N GLY A 346 12.95 10.29 27.75
CA GLY A 346 13.18 10.25 29.18
C GLY A 346 11.88 9.89 29.89
N PRO A 347 11.94 9.53 31.18
CA PRO A 347 10.73 9.34 31.95
C PRO A 347 9.92 10.66 32.00
N PRO A 348 8.58 10.61 32.02
CA PRO A 348 7.77 11.77 32.35
C PRO A 348 8.23 12.38 33.68
N PRO A 349 8.15 13.72 33.88
CA PRO A 349 8.42 14.36 35.16
C PRO A 349 7.66 13.69 36.31
N ARG A 350 8.20 13.71 37.54
CA ARG A 350 7.58 13.05 38.71
C ARG A 350 6.12 13.47 38.92
N CYS A 351 5.81 14.74 38.66
CA CYS A 351 4.46 15.32 38.71
C CYS A 351 3.45 14.72 37.74
N LEU A 352 3.88 14.02 36.69
CA LEU A 352 3.01 13.36 35.71
C LEU A 352 3.05 11.83 35.77
N GLN A 353 4.00 11.25 36.51
CA GLN A 353 4.10 9.80 36.68
C GLN A 353 2.94 9.25 37.53
N ASN A 354 2.60 7.98 37.35
CA ASN A 354 1.52 7.33 38.09
C ASN A 354 1.78 7.38 39.62
N ARG A 355 0.71 7.53 40.41
CA ARG A 355 0.74 7.57 41.88
C ARG A 355 1.37 6.32 42.50
N HIS A 356 1.34 5.19 41.80
CA HIS A 356 1.94 3.91 42.24
C HIS A 356 3.47 3.83 42.08
N PHE A 357 4.15 4.91 41.68
CA PHE A 357 5.60 4.94 41.52
C PHE A 357 6.39 5.03 42.85
N ASP A 358 5.73 5.37 43.96
CA ASP A 358 6.39 5.51 45.27
C ASP A 358 6.67 4.14 45.92
N GLY A 359 7.83 3.55 45.62
CA GLY A 359 8.42 2.45 46.40
C GLY A 359 9.05 2.94 47.71
N ALA A 360 9.45 2.02 48.59
CA ALA A 360 9.99 2.33 49.92
C ALA A 360 11.29 3.17 49.92
N ASP A 361 11.99 3.25 48.79
CA ASP A 361 13.29 3.93 48.64
C ASP A 361 13.19 5.38 48.12
N VAL A 362 11.97 5.91 47.90
CA VAL A 362 11.77 7.27 47.35
C VAL A 362 11.89 8.33 48.44
N LYS A 363 12.93 9.18 48.34
CA LYS A 363 13.28 10.21 49.34
C LYS A 363 12.20 11.29 49.57
N ASN A 364 11.31 11.52 48.62
CA ASN A 364 10.22 12.49 48.74
C ASN A 364 8.94 11.90 48.10
N PRO A 365 8.15 11.12 48.87
CA PRO A 365 6.97 10.43 48.34
C PRO A 365 5.86 11.42 48.03
N GLY A 366 5.14 11.19 46.93
CA GLY A 366 4.11 12.09 46.43
C GLY A 366 4.21 12.28 44.92
N GLN A 367 3.06 12.33 44.26
CA GLN A 367 3.02 12.67 42.85
C GLN A 367 3.41 14.13 42.64
N PHE A 368 3.03 15.05 43.52
CA PHE A 368 3.21 16.51 43.36
C PHE A 368 2.57 17.06 42.07
N TYR A 369 1.58 16.34 41.52
CA TYR A 369 0.78 16.83 40.39
C TYR A 369 -0.03 18.05 40.82
N ARG A 370 0.12 19.15 40.10
CA ARG A 370 -0.73 20.33 40.26
C ARG A 370 -1.82 20.28 39.19
N TYR A 371 -3.08 20.29 39.62
CA TYR A 371 -4.23 20.15 38.74
C TYR A 371 -4.61 21.50 38.10
N PRO A 372 -4.51 21.68 36.76
CA PRO A 372 -4.70 22.98 36.12
C PRO A 372 -6.04 23.67 36.39
N HIS A 373 -7.13 22.91 36.56
CA HIS A 373 -8.46 23.49 36.77
C HIS A 373 -8.61 24.26 38.09
N ASP A 374 -7.75 23.99 39.08
CA ASP A 374 -7.74 24.70 40.38
C ASP A 374 -7.07 26.09 40.30
N TYR A 375 -6.49 26.44 39.15
CA TYR A 375 -5.75 27.69 38.94
C TYR A 375 -6.54 28.64 38.03
N PRO A 376 -6.31 29.97 38.13
CA PRO A 376 -6.92 30.95 37.24
C PRO A 376 -6.73 30.59 35.76
N ASN A 377 -7.75 30.83 34.95
CA ASN A 377 -7.80 30.45 33.53
C ASN A 377 -7.59 28.95 33.25
N HIS A 378 -7.71 28.10 34.27
CA HIS A 378 -7.42 26.66 34.21
C HIS A 378 -5.99 26.35 33.69
N TYR A 379 -5.03 27.21 34.02
CA TYR A 379 -3.65 27.09 33.55
C TYR A 379 -2.66 27.34 34.68
N LEU A 380 -1.64 26.49 34.76
CA LEU A 380 -0.47 26.70 35.62
C LEU A 380 0.80 26.31 34.87
N ARG A 381 1.89 27.03 35.14
CA ARG A 381 3.21 26.75 34.56
C ARG A 381 3.87 25.61 35.33
N GLN A 382 3.84 24.41 34.77
CA GLN A 382 4.61 23.25 35.24
C GLN A 382 5.33 22.58 34.07
N GLN A 383 6.35 21.80 34.38
CA GLN A 383 7.06 21.02 33.38
C GLN A 383 6.22 19.81 32.97
N TYR A 384 5.90 19.70 31.67
CA TYR A 384 5.20 18.54 31.11
C TYR A 384 6.10 17.61 30.29
N LEU A 385 7.16 18.16 29.67
CA LEU A 385 8.13 17.37 28.91
C LEU A 385 9.20 16.77 29.85
N PRO A 386 9.82 15.63 29.49
CA PRO A 386 11.00 15.11 30.18
C PRO A 386 12.13 16.13 30.27
N ASP A 387 13.03 15.99 31.23
CA ASP A 387 14.14 16.92 31.45
C ASP A 387 15.01 17.12 30.19
N ALA A 388 15.25 16.05 29.45
CA ALA A 388 16.01 16.08 28.19
C ALA A 388 15.35 16.91 27.07
N LEU A 389 14.06 17.24 27.20
CA LEU A 389 13.26 17.93 26.20
C LEU A 389 12.53 19.15 26.77
N ARG A 390 12.88 19.63 27.98
CA ARG A 390 12.10 20.62 28.74
C ARG A 390 11.70 21.86 27.94
N ASP A 391 12.60 22.37 27.10
CA ASP A 391 12.41 23.60 26.32
C ASP A 391 12.04 23.35 24.86
N ARG A 392 11.70 22.10 24.50
CA ARG A 392 11.37 21.74 23.12
C ARG A 392 10.01 22.30 22.71
N VAL A 393 9.97 22.94 21.54
CA VAL A 393 8.75 23.46 20.92
C VAL A 393 8.49 22.74 19.61
N TYR A 394 7.52 21.84 19.61
CA TYR A 394 7.10 21.09 18.43
C TYR A 394 6.08 21.85 17.58
N TYR A 395 5.02 22.36 18.21
CA TYR A 395 3.93 23.01 17.49
C TYR A 395 4.18 24.51 17.36
N ARG A 396 4.25 24.97 16.10
CA ARG A 396 4.41 26.38 15.73
C ARG A 396 3.15 26.80 14.97
N PHE A 397 2.42 27.77 15.52
CA PHE A 397 1.18 28.27 14.93
C PHE A 397 1.42 28.87 13.55
N GLY A 398 0.58 28.52 12.57
CA GLY A 398 0.57 29.15 11.25
C GLY A 398 -0.02 30.56 11.27
N ASP A 399 0.18 31.32 10.19
CA ASP A 399 -0.20 32.73 10.07
C ASP A 399 -1.69 32.97 9.73
N ASN A 400 -2.49 31.92 9.67
CA ASN A 400 -3.94 32.04 9.42
C ASN A 400 -4.71 32.53 10.66
N LYS A 401 -5.90 33.07 10.42
CA LYS A 401 -6.76 33.67 11.45
C LYS A 401 -7.03 32.74 12.65
N THR A 402 -7.32 31.46 12.40
CA THR A 402 -7.70 30.51 13.44
C THR A 402 -6.52 30.20 14.36
N GLU A 403 -5.36 29.89 13.78
CA GLU A 403 -4.16 29.59 14.56
C GLU A 403 -3.60 30.83 15.26
N GLN A 404 -3.69 32.02 14.66
CA GLN A 404 -3.29 33.26 15.34
C GLN A 404 -4.21 33.59 16.53
N ALA A 405 -5.51 33.31 16.44
CA ALA A 405 -6.42 33.45 17.57
C ALA A 405 -6.04 32.48 18.71
N ALA A 406 -5.71 31.23 18.38
CA ALA A 406 -5.25 30.24 19.35
C ALA A 406 -3.88 30.62 19.97
N LYS A 407 -2.97 31.18 19.16
CA LYS A 407 -1.68 31.71 19.61
C LYS A 407 -1.87 32.85 20.61
N ALA A 408 -2.71 33.82 20.29
CA ALA A 408 -3.00 34.95 21.17
C ALA A 408 -3.59 34.49 22.52
N TYR A 409 -4.50 33.50 22.48
CA TYR A 409 -5.02 32.90 23.71
C TYR A 409 -3.93 32.21 24.53
N ARG A 410 -3.05 31.42 23.89
CA ARG A 410 -1.91 30.77 24.57
C ARG A 410 -0.94 31.79 25.17
N GLU A 411 -0.61 32.86 24.45
CA GLU A 411 0.26 33.93 24.94
C GLU A 411 -0.34 34.68 26.13
N LYS A 412 -1.67 34.89 26.12
CA LYS A 412 -2.41 35.42 27.27
C LYS A 412 -2.24 34.51 28.48
N LEU A 413 -2.47 33.20 28.33
CA LEU A 413 -2.29 32.23 29.43
C LEU A 413 -0.86 32.26 29.99
N LEU A 414 0.15 32.31 29.13
CA LEU A 414 1.56 32.35 29.54
C LEU A 414 1.93 33.65 30.27
N ARG A 415 1.31 34.77 29.89
CA ARG A 415 1.54 36.09 30.51
C ARG A 415 0.85 36.23 31.86
N GLU A 416 -0.36 35.69 31.98
CA GLU A 416 -1.19 35.75 33.19
C GLU A 416 -0.84 34.66 34.21
N ALA A 417 -0.11 33.63 33.80
CA ALA A 417 0.44 32.65 34.72
C ALA A 417 1.41 33.33 35.69
N THR A 418 1.02 33.43 36.96
CA THR A 418 1.81 34.05 38.01
C THR A 418 3.20 33.40 38.07
N PRO A 419 4.31 34.16 38.01
CA PRO A 419 5.60 33.59 38.39
C PRO A 419 5.53 33.21 39.86
N GLU A 420 5.83 31.96 40.20
CA GLU A 420 5.95 31.60 41.61
C GLU A 420 7.09 32.42 42.23
N LYS A 421 6.75 33.14 43.30
CA LYS A 421 7.72 33.64 44.27
C LYS A 421 8.35 32.42 44.96
N GLY A 422 9.60 32.15 44.63
CA GLY A 422 10.51 31.33 45.43
C GLY A 422 10.42 29.82 45.23
N GLU A 423 11.44 29.28 44.56
CA GLU A 423 12.19 28.12 45.05
C GLU A 423 13.68 28.52 45.12
#